data_AF-A0A4R6DDQ4-F1
#
_entry.id   AF-A0A4R6DDQ4-F1
#
_cell.length_a   1.000
_cell.length_b   1.000
_cell.length_c   1.000
_cell.angle_alpha   90.00
_cell.angle_beta   90.00
_cell.angle_gamma   90.00
#
_symmetry.space_group_name_H-M   'P 1'
#
loop_
_entity.id
_entity.type
_entity.pdbx_description
1 polymer ?
#
loop_
_entity_poly.entity_id
_entity_poly.type
_entity_poly.pdbx_seq_one_letter_code
_entity_poly.pdbx_strand_id
1 'polypeptide(L)'
;MTDTEPSTPAELQAQLAEMQGRLADSEAQAREAELSTLRARIAGQHGIKAEYLDFLSATDEETLQHQAERLVVLGGGPGARLGNVAPREGSTAVIHTRHSPRETKRFVNELFGRDPDLYYD
;
A
#
# COMPACT_ATOMS: atom_id res chain seq x y z
N MET A 1 -37.47 -34.39 45.21
CA MET A 1 -37.85 -32.99 44.95
C MET A 1 -36.59 -32.19 45.21
N THR A 2 -35.97 -31.65 44.17
CA THR A 2 -34.75 -30.85 44.33
C THR A 2 -35.14 -29.50 44.91
N ASP A 3 -34.73 -29.25 46.14
CA ASP A 3 -34.83 -27.96 46.80
C ASP A 3 -34.02 -26.94 45.98
N THR A 4 -34.70 -26.20 45.11
CA THR A 4 -34.13 -25.01 44.48
C THR A 4 -34.24 -23.88 45.50
N GLU A 5 -33.20 -23.71 46.32
CA GLU A 5 -33.04 -22.50 47.12
C GLU A 5 -33.15 -21.26 46.20
N PRO A 6 -33.77 -20.16 46.65
CA PRO A 6 -33.84 -18.95 45.86
C PRO A 6 -32.43 -18.40 45.70
N SER A 7 -31.85 -18.52 44.49
CA SER A 7 -30.55 -17.92 44.15
C SER A 7 -30.51 -16.48 44.64
N THR A 8 -29.48 -16.16 45.43
CA THR A 8 -29.34 -14.84 46.02
C THR A 8 -29.24 -13.80 44.89
N PRO A 9 -29.73 -12.56 45.08
CA PRO A 9 -29.64 -11.53 44.04
C PRO A 9 -28.20 -11.29 43.55
N ALA A 10 -27.20 -11.57 44.38
CA ALA A 10 -25.78 -11.53 44.01
C ALA A 10 -25.38 -12.64 43.02
N GLU A 11 -25.87 -13.87 43.20
CA GLU A 11 -25.60 -14.99 42.29
C GLU A 11 -26.31 -14.82 40.93
N LEU A 12 -27.52 -14.25 40.93
CA LEU A 12 -28.21 -13.90 39.69
C LEU A 12 -27.48 -12.79 38.92
N GLN A 13 -26.94 -11.79 39.61
CA GLN A 13 -26.11 -10.76 38.98
C GLN A 13 -24.79 -11.32 38.45
N ALA A 14 -24.15 -12.24 39.18
CA ALA A 14 -22.93 -12.91 38.72
C ALA A 14 -23.19 -13.77 37.47
N GLN A 15 -24.30 -14.53 37.44
CA GLN A 15 -24.69 -15.29 36.25
C GLN A 15 -25.01 -14.38 35.07
N LEU A 16 -25.71 -13.26 35.28
CA LEU A 16 -25.99 -12.29 34.21
C LEU A 16 -24.70 -11.69 33.65
N ALA A 17 -23.75 -11.31 34.50
CA ALA A 17 -22.45 -10.80 34.08
C ALA A 17 -21.64 -11.87 33.31
N GLU A 18 -21.67 -13.12 33.75
CA GLU A 18 -21.01 -14.23 33.07
C GLU A 18 -21.63 -14.51 31.69
N MET A 19 -22.97 -14.55 31.60
CA MET A 19 -23.64 -14.73 30.31
C MET A 19 -23.41 -13.56 29.36
N GLN A 20 -23.42 -12.32 29.88
CA GLN A 20 -23.11 -11.13 29.09
C GLN A 20 -21.67 -11.17 28.58
N GLY A 21 -20.70 -11.62 29.40
CA GLY A 21 -19.32 -11.82 28.97
C GLY A 21 -19.21 -12.84 27.85
N ARG A 22 -19.84 -14.01 28.02
CA ARG A 22 -19.86 -15.06 26.99
C ARG A 22 -20.52 -14.60 25.69
N LEU A 23 -21.58 -13.80 25.76
CA LEU A 23 -22.23 -13.22 24.59
C LEU A 23 -21.28 -12.24 23.88
N ALA A 24 -20.64 -11.33 24.61
CA ALA A 24 -19.68 -10.39 24.04
C ALA A 24 -18.50 -11.11 23.36
N ASP A 25 -17.96 -12.16 23.98
CA ASP A 25 -16.90 -12.98 23.40
C ASP A 25 -17.37 -13.70 22.12
N SER A 26 -18.60 -14.23 22.13
CA SER A 26 -19.17 -14.89 20.94
C SER A 26 -19.40 -13.91 19.79
N GLU A 27 -19.86 -12.70 20.09
CA GLU A 27 -20.05 -11.64 19.09
C GLU A 27 -18.71 -11.19 18.52
N ALA A 28 -17.67 -11.05 19.36
CA ALA A 28 -16.33 -10.71 18.90
C ALA A 28 -15.76 -11.79 17.97
N GLN A 29 -15.95 -13.07 18.31
CA GLN A 29 -15.54 -14.20 17.46
C GLN A 29 -16.30 -14.24 16.13
N ALA A 30 -17.62 -13.99 16.16
CA ALA A 30 -18.43 -13.95 14.95
C ALA A 30 -17.97 -12.82 14.01
N ARG A 31 -17.74 -11.62 14.56
CA ARG A 31 -17.23 -10.48 13.79
C ARG A 31 -15.85 -10.75 13.19
N GLU A 32 -14.93 -11.33 13.95
CA GLU A 32 -13.60 -11.68 13.42
C GLU A 32 -13.71 -12.73 12.31
N ALA A 33 -14.59 -13.73 12.47
CA ALA A 33 -14.82 -14.73 11.44
C ALA A 33 -15.36 -14.07 10.15
N GLU A 34 -16.37 -13.21 10.26
CA GLU A 34 -16.92 -12.45 9.11
C GLU A 34 -15.83 -11.62 8.42
N LEU A 35 -15.03 -10.89 9.18
CA LEU A 35 -13.92 -10.10 8.64
C LEU A 35 -12.86 -10.97 7.96
N SER A 36 -12.52 -12.13 8.54
CA SER A 36 -11.57 -13.06 7.93
C SER A 36 -12.06 -13.58 6.57
N THR A 37 -13.37 -13.86 6.45
CA THR A 37 -13.97 -14.30 5.19
C THR A 37 -14.00 -13.18 4.16
N LEU A 38 -14.24 -11.94 4.59
CA LEU A 38 -14.21 -10.76 3.73
C LEU A 38 -12.80 -10.52 3.18
N ARG A 39 -11.77 -10.57 4.05
CA ARG A 39 -10.36 -10.48 3.68
C ARG A 39 -9.98 -11.56 2.66
N ALA A 40 -10.37 -12.81 2.91
CA ALA A 40 -10.11 -13.93 2.01
C ALA A 40 -10.81 -13.77 0.65
N ARG A 41 -12.05 -13.28 0.64
CA ARG A 41 -12.80 -13.03 -0.60
C ARG A 41 -12.14 -11.95 -1.45
N ILE A 42 -11.79 -10.81 -0.85
CA ILE A 42 -11.13 -9.70 -1.55
C ILE A 42 -9.76 -10.15 -2.07
N ALA A 43 -8.98 -10.85 -1.24
CA ALA A 43 -7.70 -11.39 -1.67
C ALA A 43 -7.83 -12.33 -2.88
N GLY A 44 -8.84 -13.21 -2.89
CA GLY A 44 -9.14 -14.07 -4.04
C GLY A 44 -9.49 -13.28 -5.30
N GLN A 45 -10.28 -12.21 -5.19
CA GLN A 45 -10.65 -11.34 -6.32
C GLN A 45 -9.43 -10.62 -6.93
N HIS A 46 -8.51 -10.18 -6.08
CA HIS A 46 -7.31 -9.44 -6.49
C HIS A 46 -6.10 -10.35 -6.81
N GLY A 47 -6.25 -11.67 -6.66
CA GLY A 47 -5.18 -12.65 -6.91
C GLY A 47 -4.03 -12.55 -5.90
N ILE A 48 -4.31 -12.09 -4.68
CA ILE A 48 -3.33 -11.99 -3.60
C ILE A 48 -3.06 -13.38 -3.05
N LYS A 49 -1.78 -13.75 -2.92
CA LYS A 49 -1.41 -15.05 -2.35
C LYS A 49 -1.72 -15.10 -0.86
N ALA A 50 -1.95 -16.31 -0.35
CA ALA A 50 -2.25 -16.54 1.06
C ALA A 50 -1.20 -15.97 2.02
N GLU A 51 0.09 -15.98 1.63
CA GLU A 51 1.21 -15.41 2.40
C GLU A 51 1.11 -13.90 2.63
N TYR A 52 0.27 -13.19 1.86
CA TYR A 52 0.05 -11.76 2.00
C TYR A 52 -1.30 -11.40 2.64
N LEU A 53 -2.08 -12.39 3.09
CA LEU A 53 -3.38 -12.15 3.74
C LEU A 53 -3.23 -11.36 5.05
N ASP A 54 -2.14 -11.58 5.79
CA ASP A 54 -1.87 -10.92 7.06
C ASP A 54 -1.68 -9.39 6.92
N PHE A 55 -1.44 -8.89 5.70
CA PHE A 55 -1.35 -7.45 5.43
C PHE A 55 -2.72 -6.77 5.25
N LEU A 56 -3.79 -7.55 5.09
CA LEU A 56 -5.17 -7.06 5.00
C LEU A 56 -5.77 -6.95 6.40
N SER A 57 -5.45 -5.87 7.12
CA SER A 57 -5.87 -5.68 8.51
C SER A 57 -7.15 -4.87 8.69
N ALA A 58 -7.62 -4.21 7.62
CA ALA A 58 -8.78 -3.34 7.71
C ALA A 58 -10.07 -4.10 8.07
N THR A 59 -11.02 -3.36 8.65
CA THR A 59 -12.33 -3.85 9.09
C THR A 59 -13.46 -3.45 8.13
N ASP A 60 -13.22 -2.46 7.26
CA ASP A 60 -14.21 -1.98 6.31
C ASP A 60 -13.87 -2.48 4.90
N GLU A 61 -14.91 -2.74 4.10
CA GLU A 61 -14.74 -3.30 2.76
C GLU A 61 -13.97 -2.35 1.82
N GLU A 62 -14.29 -1.05 1.83
CA GLU A 62 -13.63 -0.04 0.98
C GLU A 62 -12.14 0.08 1.29
N THR A 63 -11.78 0.08 2.58
CA THR A 63 -10.39 0.18 3.01
C THR A 63 -9.62 -1.12 2.73
N LEU A 64 -10.27 -2.29 2.86
CA LEU A 64 -9.70 -3.57 2.45
C LEU A 64 -9.44 -3.64 0.94
N GLN A 65 -10.34 -3.11 0.11
CA GLN A 65 -10.13 -3.04 -1.34
C GLN A 65 -8.91 -2.18 -1.68
N HIS A 66 -8.79 -0.99 -1.09
CA HIS A 66 -7.61 -0.15 -1.30
C HIS A 66 -6.31 -0.79 -0.80
N GLN A 67 -6.34 -1.52 0.33
CA GLN A 67 -5.19 -2.28 0.80
C GLN A 67 -4.81 -3.39 -0.20
N ALA A 68 -5.80 -4.12 -0.70
CA ALA A 68 -5.61 -5.17 -1.69
C ALA A 68 -5.00 -4.64 -2.99
N GLU A 69 -5.52 -3.53 -3.52
CA GLU A 69 -4.96 -2.86 -4.71
C GLU A 69 -3.49 -2.48 -4.51
N ARG A 70 -3.17 -1.84 -3.37
CA ARG A 70 -1.79 -1.47 -3.05
C ARG A 70 -0.88 -2.69 -2.92
N LEU A 71 -1.36 -3.77 -2.30
CA LEU A 71 -0.59 -5.01 -2.17
C LEU A 71 -0.31 -5.64 -3.53
N VAL A 72 -1.27 -5.67 -4.43
CA VAL A 72 -1.05 -6.17 -5.80
C VAL A 72 0.06 -5.38 -6.49
N VAL A 73 0.02 -4.04 -6.39
CA VAL A 73 1.05 -3.15 -6.97
C VAL A 73 2.43 -3.39 -6.35
N LEU A 74 2.50 -3.61 -5.04
CA LEU A 74 3.75 -3.85 -4.30
C LEU A 74 4.34 -5.24 -4.49
N GLY A 75 3.60 -6.15 -5.13
CA GLY A 75 4.08 -7.49 -5.43
C GLY A 75 3.41 -8.63 -4.67
N GLY A 76 2.20 -8.42 -4.18
CA GLY A 76 1.34 -9.49 -3.66
C GLY A 76 0.60 -10.28 -4.75
N GLY A 77 0.56 -9.78 -5.99
CA GLY A 77 -0.18 -10.37 -7.11
C GLY A 77 0.66 -11.19 -8.11
N PRO A 78 0.01 -11.85 -9.08
CA PRO A 78 0.70 -12.63 -10.11
C PRO A 78 1.50 -11.71 -11.04
N GLY A 79 2.82 -11.71 -10.91
CA GLY A 79 3.73 -10.84 -11.70
C GLY A 79 4.57 -9.87 -10.88
N ALA A 80 4.39 -9.89 -9.56
CA ALA A 80 5.19 -9.21 -8.56
C ALA A 80 6.71 -9.32 -8.77
N ARG A 81 7.35 -8.22 -9.17
CA ARG A 81 8.80 -8.08 -9.07
C ARG A 81 9.11 -7.52 -7.69
N LEU A 82 9.23 -8.42 -6.70
CA LEU A 82 9.67 -8.16 -5.32
C LEU A 82 11.14 -7.75 -5.28
N GLY A 83 11.50 -6.69 -6.00
CA GLY A 83 12.82 -6.09 -5.96
C GLY A 83 12.70 -4.70 -5.36
N ASN A 84 13.61 -4.37 -4.45
CA ASN A 84 13.91 -2.98 -4.12
C ASN A 84 14.41 -2.30 -5.40
N VAL A 85 13.50 -1.75 -6.21
CA VAL A 85 13.87 -0.89 -7.32
C VAL A 85 14.23 0.45 -6.71
N ALA A 86 15.52 0.67 -6.49
CA ALA A 86 16.02 1.99 -6.17
C ALA A 86 15.50 2.97 -7.23
N PRO A 87 14.96 4.14 -6.84
CA PRO A 87 14.65 5.19 -7.80
C PRO A 87 15.90 5.42 -8.64
N ARG A 88 15.76 5.39 -9.97
CA ARG A 88 16.85 5.81 -10.86
C ARG A 88 17.07 7.30 -10.65
N GLU A 89 17.91 7.65 -9.68
CA GLU A 89 18.44 9.00 -9.58
C GLU A 89 19.24 9.29 -10.86
N GLY A 90 18.91 10.41 -11.51
CA GLY A 90 19.69 10.93 -12.64
C GLY A 90 19.41 10.28 -13.99
N SER A 91 18.19 10.41 -14.52
CA SER A 91 18.07 10.56 -15.98
C SER A 91 18.46 11.99 -16.33
N THR A 92 19.76 12.27 -16.46
CA THR A 92 20.19 13.45 -17.20
C THR A 92 19.71 13.26 -18.63
N ALA A 93 18.68 14.02 -19.02
CA ALA A 93 18.38 14.19 -20.43
C ALA A 93 19.65 14.75 -21.06
N VAL A 94 20.38 13.92 -21.80
CA VAL A 94 21.45 14.39 -22.66
C VAL A 94 20.75 15.16 -23.76
N ILE A 95 20.50 16.44 -23.50
CA ILE A 95 20.13 17.39 -24.53
C ILE A 95 21.37 17.47 -25.40
N HIS A 96 21.41 16.68 -26.47
CA HIS A 96 22.34 16.91 -27.56
C HIS A 96 21.99 18.28 -28.15
N THR A 97 22.55 19.34 -27.57
CA THR A 97 22.54 20.64 -28.21
C THR A 97 23.24 20.44 -29.55
N ARG A 98 22.47 20.55 -30.63
CA ARG A 98 22.94 20.44 -32.01
C ARG A 98 23.76 21.67 -32.40
N HIS A 99 24.65 22.13 -31.53
CA HIS A 99 25.52 23.23 -31.88
C HIS A 99 26.65 22.67 -32.73
N SER A 100 26.52 22.88 -34.03
CA SER A 100 27.59 22.62 -34.97
C SER A 100 28.84 23.41 -34.52
N PRO A 101 30.07 22.91 -34.75
CA PRO A 101 31.30 23.60 -34.36
C PRO A 101 31.39 25.05 -34.87
N ARG A 102 30.63 25.37 -35.92
CA ARG A 102 30.54 26.70 -36.53
C ARG A 102 29.74 27.68 -35.67
N GLU A 103 28.71 27.21 -34.97
CA GLU A 103 27.92 28.02 -34.03
C GLU A 103 28.70 28.32 -32.76
N THR A 104 29.48 27.37 -32.26
CA THR A 104 30.36 27.59 -31.09
C THR A 104 31.43 28.63 -31.39
N LYS A 105 32.05 28.57 -32.58
CA LYS A 105 33.02 29.59 -33.01
C LYS A 105 32.39 30.97 -33.14
N ARG A 106 31.17 31.06 -33.69
CA ARG A 106 30.44 32.32 -33.83
C ARG A 106 30.10 32.93 -32.46
N PHE A 107 29.59 32.11 -31.54
CA PHE A 107 29.28 32.51 -30.17
C PHE A 107 30.52 33.01 -29.40
N VAL A 108 31.63 32.27 -29.48
CA VAL A 108 32.89 32.67 -28.83
C VAL A 108 33.42 33.98 -29.42
N ASN A 109 33.37 34.12 -30.74
CA ASN A 109 33.78 35.34 -31.42
C ASN A 109 32.91 36.56 -31.05
N GLU A 110 31.59 36.37 -30.91
CA GLU A 110 30.65 37.40 -30.45
C GLU A 110 30.89 37.79 -28.98
N LEU A 111 31.20 36.81 -28.13
CA LEU A 111 31.50 37.04 -26.71
C LEU A 111 32.78 37.86 -26.48
N PHE A 112 33.77 37.71 -27.37
CA PHE A 112 35.05 38.42 -27.31
C PHE A 112 35.19 39.54 -28.34
N GLY A 113 34.09 39.93 -29.01
CA GLY A 113 34.04 41.07 -29.93
C GLY A 113 34.96 40.93 -31.16
N ARG A 114 35.23 39.70 -31.62
CA ARG A 114 36.08 39.42 -32.78
C ARG A 114 35.20 39.12 -34.00
N ASP A 115 35.37 39.87 -35.09
CA ASP A 115 34.56 39.65 -36.29
C ASP A 115 34.80 38.25 -36.89
N PRO A 116 33.74 37.45 -37.12
CA PRO A 116 33.87 36.07 -37.59
C PRO A 116 34.25 35.94 -39.07
N ASP A 117 34.19 37.03 -39.84
CA ASP A 117 34.41 37.05 -41.29
C ASP A 117 35.74 37.69 -41.71
N LEU A 118 36.65 37.97 -40.77
CA LEU A 118 38.03 38.36 -41.10
C LEU A 118 38.83 37.10 -41.50
N TYR A 119 38.75 36.75 -42.78
CA TYR A 119 39.73 35.90 -43.44
C TYR A 119 41.11 36.59 -43.35
N TYR A 120 42.05 35.94 -42.67
CA TYR A 120 43.47 36.17 -42.93
C TYR A 120 43.86 35.26 -44.10
N ASP A 121 44.37 35.86 -45.18
CA ASP A 121 45.22 35.15 -46.16
C ASP A 121 46.51 34.65 -45.48
#